data_AF-A0AAD8RKM6-F1
#
_entry.id   AF-A0AAD8RKM6-F1
#
_cell.length_a   1.000
_cell.length_b   1.000
_cell.length_c   1.000
_cell.angle_alpha   90.00
_cell.angle_beta   90.00
_cell.angle_gamma   90.00
#
_symmetry.space_group_name_H-M   'P 1'
#
loop_
_entity.id
_entity.type
_entity.pdbx_description
1 polymer ?
#
loop_
_entity_poly.entity_id
_entity_poly.type
_entity_poly.pdbx_seq_one_letter_code
_entity_poly.pdbx_strand_id
1 'polypeptide(L)'
;MSPPTTTRRVLSHASRWEPPSTPTRPSSRCCSRTVSGGLQVIVEDENLQPVWVDVPAVAGALIVNVGDFLQLMSNDRFKSVEHRVVAKSVGPRVSVACFFQSHGTAASTRVYSPIIPKGDPSPQLYRSTTVKEMLQHFMEKGLDGTSALQHFRV
;
A
#
# COMPACT_ATOMS: atom_id res chain seq x y z
N MET A 1 8.29 -29.00 -7.10
CA MET A 1 7.24 -27.97 -7.25
C MET A 1 6.82 -27.54 -5.85
N SER A 2 7.19 -26.33 -5.46
CA SER A 2 6.79 -25.68 -4.20
C SER A 2 6.74 -24.17 -4.48
N PRO A 3 5.73 -23.43 -3.98
CA PRO A 3 5.59 -22.02 -4.26
C PRO A 3 6.49 -21.21 -3.33
N PRO A 4 6.93 -20.02 -3.77
CA PRO A 4 6.94 -18.93 -2.82
C PRO A 4 6.36 -17.67 -3.47
N THR A 5 5.03 -17.63 -3.59
CA THR A 5 4.35 -16.32 -3.66
C THR A 5 4.06 -15.93 -2.23
N THR A 6 5.07 -15.39 -1.55
CA THR A 6 4.82 -14.74 -0.28
C THR A 6 4.16 -13.39 -0.56
N THR A 7 2.83 -13.33 -0.39
CA THR A 7 2.12 -12.06 -0.23
C THR A 7 2.57 -11.45 1.09
N ARG A 8 3.60 -10.60 1.05
CA ARG A 8 3.99 -9.72 2.15
C ARG A 8 3.30 -8.37 1.91
N ARG A 9 2.36 -7.96 2.76
CA ARG A 9 2.19 -6.52 3.05
C ARG A 9 3.51 -6.08 3.67
N VAL A 10 4.33 -5.38 2.91
CA VAL A 10 5.67 -4.98 3.36
C VAL A 10 5.53 -3.82 4.34
N LEU A 11 5.71 -4.11 5.62
CA LEU A 11 6.11 -3.14 6.65
C LEU A 11 7.61 -2.92 6.51
N SER A 12 8.09 -1.67 6.38
CA SER A 12 9.55 -1.39 6.34
C SER A 12 9.94 -0.24 7.26
N HIS A 13 11.02 -0.45 8.02
CA HIS A 13 11.77 0.52 8.84
C HIS A 13 13.08 0.87 8.12
N ALA A 14 13.58 2.09 8.33
CA ALA A 14 14.71 2.67 7.60
C ALA A 14 16.05 2.55 8.34
N SER A 15 17.12 2.33 7.57
CA SER A 15 18.45 2.87 7.89
C SER A 15 19.14 3.31 6.60
N ARG A 16 19.84 4.45 6.71
CA ARG A 16 20.49 5.24 5.67
C ARG A 16 21.61 4.44 4.98
N TRP A 17 21.66 4.45 3.65
CA TRP A 17 22.76 3.90 2.87
C TRP A 17 23.63 5.04 2.31
N GLU A 18 24.94 4.93 2.47
CA GLU A 18 25.93 5.79 1.81
C GLU A 18 26.62 5.03 0.66
N PRO A 19 26.81 5.64 -0.52
CA PRO A 19 27.43 4.97 -1.66
C PRO A 19 28.96 4.89 -1.54
N PRO A 20 29.60 3.80 -2.02
CA PRO A 20 31.05 3.77 -2.21
C PRO A 20 31.47 4.56 -3.45
N SER A 21 32.61 5.24 -3.37
CA SER A 21 33.23 6.04 -4.42
C SER A 21 33.61 5.22 -5.66
N THR A 22 33.29 5.77 -6.85
CA THR A 22 33.53 5.30 -8.22
C THR A 22 34.98 4.88 -8.55
N PRO A 23 35.19 4.05 -9.61
CA PRO A 23 35.65 4.64 -10.88
C PRO A 23 35.15 4.02 -12.21
N THR A 24 35.00 4.93 -13.20
CA THR A 24 35.26 4.86 -14.67
C THR A 24 34.40 4.03 -15.67
N ARG A 25 33.94 4.74 -16.73
CA ARG A 25 33.37 4.31 -18.05
C ARG A 25 34.51 4.07 -19.07
N PRO A 26 34.32 3.61 -20.35
CA PRO A 26 33.10 3.59 -21.21
C PRO A 26 32.85 2.25 -21.96
N SER A 27 31.68 1.90 -22.51
CA SER A 27 31.02 2.48 -23.69
C SER A 27 29.79 1.63 -24.10
N SER A 28 28.89 2.23 -24.87
CA SER A 28 27.80 1.65 -25.67
C SER A 28 26.54 1.11 -24.97
N ARG A 29 25.41 1.66 -25.42
CA ARG A 29 24.03 1.14 -25.30
C ARG A 29 23.59 0.69 -23.89
N CYS A 30 23.19 1.66 -23.09
CA CYS A 30 22.06 1.45 -22.19
C CYS A 30 21.42 2.82 -21.96
N CYS A 31 20.37 3.14 -22.71
CA CYS A 31 19.40 4.11 -22.20
C CYS A 31 19.02 3.59 -20.82
N SER A 32 19.36 4.37 -19.79
CA SER A 32 19.16 4.06 -18.38
C SER A 32 17.68 3.87 -18.08
N ARG A 33 17.13 2.69 -18.40
CA ARG A 33 15.94 2.16 -17.77
C ARG A 33 16.44 1.49 -16.50
N THR A 34 16.37 2.19 -15.39
CA THR A 34 16.46 1.54 -14.09
C THR A 34 15.18 0.70 -13.93
N VAL A 35 15.24 -0.56 -14.40
CA VAL A 35 14.13 -1.54 -14.38
C VAL A 35 13.96 -2.14 -12.97
N SER A 36 14.07 -1.35 -11.90
CA SER A 36 13.72 -1.85 -10.56
C SER A 36 12.21 -1.73 -10.32
N GLY A 37 11.44 -2.39 -11.20
CA GLY A 37 10.02 -2.68 -11.00
C GLY A 37 9.78 -3.80 -9.99
N GLY A 38 8.58 -4.35 -9.94
CA GLY A 38 8.22 -5.46 -9.06
C GLY A 38 7.11 -5.17 -8.06
N LEU A 39 6.75 -3.89 -7.86
CA LEU A 39 5.47 -3.57 -7.23
C LEU A 39 4.34 -3.87 -8.21
N GLN A 40 3.33 -4.60 -7.75
CA GLN A 40 2.10 -4.87 -8.47
C GLN A 40 0.91 -4.44 -7.63
N VAL A 41 -0.15 -4.00 -8.30
CA VAL A 41 -1.45 -3.70 -7.71
C VAL A 41 -2.51 -4.58 -8.35
N ILE A 42 -3.56 -4.91 -7.61
CA ILE A 42 -4.72 -5.60 -8.17
C ILE A 42 -5.69 -4.58 -8.76
N VAL A 43 -6.15 -4.80 -9.99
CA VAL A 43 -7.16 -3.97 -10.67
C VAL A 43 -8.22 -4.87 -11.28
N GLU A 44 -9.40 -4.34 -11.57
CA GLU A 44 -10.44 -5.06 -12.31
C GLU A 44 -10.22 -4.85 -13.81
N ASP A 45 -10.28 -5.95 -14.58
CA ASP A 45 -10.24 -5.91 -16.04
C ASP A 45 -11.63 -5.61 -16.64
N GLU A 46 -11.73 -5.64 -17.98
CA GLU A 46 -12.98 -5.41 -18.71
C GLU A 46 -14.10 -6.41 -18.38
N ASN A 47 -13.76 -7.57 -17.79
CA ASN A 47 -14.68 -8.62 -17.36
C ASN A 47 -14.89 -8.62 -15.84
N LEU A 48 -14.50 -7.54 -15.16
CA LEU A 48 -14.57 -7.38 -13.70
C LEU A 48 -13.78 -8.47 -12.94
N GLN A 49 -12.74 -9.02 -13.56
CA GLN A 49 -11.87 -10.00 -12.92
C GLN A 49 -10.62 -9.33 -12.32
N PRO A 50 -10.19 -9.75 -11.12
CA PRO A 50 -9.01 -9.18 -10.48
C PRO A 50 -7.72 -9.62 -11.19
N VAL A 51 -6.98 -8.66 -11.73
CA VAL A 51 -5.70 -8.86 -12.41
C VAL A 51 -4.58 -8.07 -11.75
N TRP A 52 -3.40 -8.69 -11.62
CA TRP A 52 -2.21 -8.04 -11.09
C TRP A 52 -1.50 -7.25 -12.20
N VAL A 53 -1.31 -5.95 -11.98
CA VAL A 53 -0.65 -5.04 -12.93
C VAL A 53 0.62 -4.46 -12.33
N ASP A 54 1.70 -4.45 -13.12
CA ASP A 54 2.99 -3.86 -12.74
C ASP A 54 2.87 -2.34 -12.61
N VAL A 55 3.33 -1.78 -11.49
CA VAL A 55 3.45 -0.34 -11.30
C VAL A 55 4.82 0.11 -11.84
N PRO A 56 4.86 1.01 -12.85
CA PRO A 56 6.12 1.48 -13.41
C PRO A 56 6.88 2.34 -12.40
N ALA A 57 8.17 2.05 -12.22
CA ALA A 57 9.07 2.91 -11.45
C ALA A 57 9.51 4.10 -12.33
N VAL A 58 9.05 5.30 -11.99
CA VAL A 58 9.45 6.54 -12.65
C VAL A 58 10.53 7.23 -11.81
N ALA A 59 11.67 7.55 -12.43
CA ALA A 59 12.78 8.20 -11.74
C ALA A 59 12.35 9.56 -11.16
N GLY A 60 12.66 9.79 -9.89
CA GLY A 60 12.27 11.02 -9.17
C GLY A 60 10.81 11.07 -8.70
N ALA A 61 10.00 10.06 -8.99
CA ALA A 61 8.61 9.98 -8.53
C ALA A 61 8.47 9.17 -7.23
N LEU A 62 7.43 9.49 -6.47
CA LEU A 62 6.97 8.68 -5.33
C LEU A 62 5.69 7.94 -5.72
N ILE A 63 5.56 6.72 -5.21
CA ILE A 63 4.33 5.94 -5.30
C ILE A 63 3.57 6.17 -3.99
N VAL A 64 2.32 6.63 -4.09
CA VAL A 64 1.45 6.89 -2.94
C VAL A 64 0.28 5.93 -2.98
N ASN A 65 0.05 5.23 -1.87
CA ASN A 65 -1.00 4.24 -1.74
C ASN A 65 -2.04 4.74 -0.73
N VAL A 66 -3.31 4.46 -0.98
CA VAL A 66 -4.39 4.66 0.00
C VAL A 66 -4.43 3.44 0.92
N GLY A 67 -4.54 3.68 2.23
CA GLY A 67 -4.74 2.62 3.23
C GLY A 67 -6.19 2.53 3.71
N ASP A 68 -6.49 1.44 4.40
CA ASP A 68 -7.84 1.09 4.87
C ASP A 68 -8.48 2.22 5.71
N PHE A 69 -7.70 2.88 6.59
CA PHE A 69 -8.21 4.00 7.40
C PHE A 69 -8.72 5.16 6.54
N LEU A 70 -8.01 5.52 5.48
CA LEU A 70 -8.42 6.62 4.60
C LEU A 70 -9.63 6.24 3.75
N GLN A 71 -9.73 4.99 3.30
CA GLN A 71 -10.93 4.48 2.63
C GLN A 71 -12.17 4.57 3.53
N LEU A 72 -12.08 4.12 4.79
CA LEU A 72 -13.15 4.24 5.77
C LEU A 72 -13.55 5.71 6.00
N MET A 73 -12.57 6.57 6.25
CA MET A 73 -12.81 8.00 6.49
C MET A 73 -13.44 8.70 5.30
N SER A 74 -13.13 8.26 4.09
CA SER A 74 -13.68 8.82 2.85
C SER A 74 -15.06 8.27 2.47
N ASN A 75 -15.62 7.35 3.27
CA ASN A 75 -16.85 6.62 2.93
C ASN A 75 -16.77 5.97 1.54
N ASP A 76 -15.70 5.19 1.29
CA ASP A 76 -15.45 4.47 0.04
C ASP A 76 -15.14 5.32 -1.21
N ARG A 77 -14.96 6.65 -1.07
CA ARG A 77 -14.53 7.52 -2.18
C ARG A 77 -13.09 7.29 -2.62
N PHE A 78 -12.21 6.90 -1.70
CA PHE A 78 -10.88 6.38 -2.00
C PHE A 78 -10.82 4.89 -1.74
N LYS A 79 -10.07 4.16 -2.57
CA LYS A 79 -9.95 2.70 -2.47
C LYS A 79 -8.54 2.30 -2.03
N SER A 80 -8.47 1.52 -0.96
CA SER A 80 -7.30 0.79 -0.49
C SER A 80 -7.17 -0.46 -1.35
N VAL A 81 -6.16 -0.46 -2.21
CA VAL A 81 -5.96 -1.51 -3.22
C VAL A 81 -4.89 -2.49 -2.74
N GLU A 82 -5.13 -3.78 -2.95
CA GLU A 82 -4.12 -4.78 -2.67
C GLU A 82 -2.90 -4.59 -3.57
N HIS A 83 -1.73 -4.64 -2.94
CA HIS A 83 -0.46 -4.51 -3.62
C HIS A 83 0.52 -5.55 -3.09
N ARG A 84 1.38 -6.04 -3.98
CA ARG A 84 2.41 -7.02 -3.65
C ARG A 84 3.73 -6.62 -4.29
N VAL A 85 4.82 -7.10 -3.71
CA VAL A 85 6.15 -6.98 -4.31
C VAL A 85 6.59 -8.36 -4.79
N VAL A 86 6.85 -8.49 -6.09
CA VAL A 86 7.34 -9.71 -6.73
C VAL A 86 8.86 -9.57 -6.93
N ALA A 87 9.61 -10.57 -6.47
CA ALA A 87 11.04 -10.64 -6.71
C ALA A 87 11.33 -10.88 -8.20
N LYS A 88 12.16 -10.04 -8.81
CA LYS A 88 12.63 -10.19 -10.19
C LYS A 88 14.08 -10.68 -10.19
N SER A 89 14.48 -11.45 -11.20
CA SER A 89 15.83 -12.01 -11.36
C SER A 89 16.89 -10.99 -11.80
N VAL A 90 16.51 -9.71 -11.95
CA VAL A 90 17.33 -8.65 -12.55
C VAL A 90 18.28 -7.99 -11.54
N GLY A 91 18.25 -8.42 -10.28
CA GLY A 91 19.14 -7.94 -9.21
C GLY A 91 18.39 -7.45 -7.98
N PRO A 92 19.12 -7.08 -6.91
CA PRO A 92 18.51 -6.63 -5.66
C PRO A 92 17.75 -5.30 -5.86
N ARG A 93 16.58 -5.19 -5.23
CA ARG A 93 15.77 -3.97 -5.16
C ARG A 93 15.60 -3.54 -3.72
N VAL A 94 15.80 -2.25 -3.46
CA VAL A 94 15.51 -1.62 -2.18
C VAL A 94 14.37 -0.62 -2.37
N SER A 95 13.41 -0.63 -1.45
CA SER A 95 12.35 0.37 -1.37
C SER A 95 12.07 0.70 0.10
N VAL A 96 11.75 1.95 0.37
CA VAL A 96 11.39 2.44 1.71
C VAL A 96 9.92 2.86 1.66
N ALA A 97 9.10 2.29 2.54
CA ALA A 97 7.71 2.72 2.72
C ALA A 97 7.61 3.66 3.92
N CYS A 98 6.81 4.72 3.77
CA CYS A 98 6.47 5.64 4.86
C CYS A 98 4.95 5.60 5.07
N PHE A 99 4.53 5.45 6.32
CA PHE A 99 3.11 5.36 6.68
C PHE A 99 2.71 6.58 7.49
N PHE A 100 1.77 7.35 6.96
CA PHE A 100 1.14 8.44 7.68
C PHE A 100 -0.04 7.90 8.48
N GLN A 101 0.17 7.69 9.78
CA GLN A 101 -0.87 7.22 10.68
C GLN A 101 -0.87 8.05 11.97
N SER A 102 -2.04 8.17 12.58
CA SER A 102 -2.21 8.91 13.82
C SER A 102 -1.63 8.10 14.98
N HIS A 103 -0.61 8.63 15.65
CA HIS A 103 0.08 7.99 16.76
C HIS A 103 -0.17 8.71 18.08
N GLY A 104 -0.14 7.95 19.18
CA GLY A 104 -0.25 8.47 20.55
C GLY A 104 -1.60 8.18 21.22
N THR A 105 -1.66 8.47 22.52
CA THR A 105 -2.82 8.20 23.38
C THR A 105 -4.07 9.00 23.00
N ALA A 106 -3.90 10.24 22.55
CA ALA A 106 -4.99 11.06 22.05
C ALA A 106 -5.56 10.52 20.72
N ALA A 107 -4.69 10.05 19.83
CA ALA A 107 -5.08 9.45 18.56
C ALA A 107 -5.81 8.11 18.74
N SER A 108 -5.42 7.34 19.76
CA SER A 108 -5.98 6.01 20.05
C SER A 108 -7.35 6.06 20.71
N THR A 109 -7.70 7.15 21.39
CA THR A 109 -8.99 7.32 22.09
C THR A 109 -10.02 8.10 21.29
N ARG A 110 -9.59 8.90 20.32
CA ARG A 110 -10.50 9.63 19.44
C ARG A 110 -11.32 8.67 18.58
N VAL A 111 -12.64 8.83 18.64
CA VAL A 111 -13.60 8.16 17.76
C VAL A 111 -13.67 8.93 16.45
N TYR A 112 -13.56 8.21 15.34
CA TYR A 112 -13.67 8.70 13.99
C TYR A 112 -14.88 8.08 13.30
N SER A 113 -15.63 8.89 12.56
CA SER A 113 -16.72 8.47 11.69
C SER A 113 -16.39 8.82 10.24
N PRO A 114 -16.95 8.10 9.25
CA PRO A 114 -16.81 8.48 7.85
C PRO A 114 -17.23 9.94 7.61
N ILE A 115 -16.47 10.65 6.79
CA ILE A 115 -16.73 12.02 6.41
C ILE A 115 -17.71 12.01 5.25
N ILE A 116 -18.95 12.38 5.54
CA ILE A 116 -20.01 12.52 4.55
C ILE A 116 -20.28 14.03 4.39
N PRO A 117 -19.99 14.62 3.21
CA PRO A 117 -20.27 16.03 2.96
C PRO A 117 -21.75 16.36 3.17
N LYS A 118 -22.03 17.56 3.68
CA LYS A 118 -23.42 18.01 3.87
C LYS A 118 -24.13 18.04 2.51
N GLY A 119 -25.27 17.33 2.41
CA GLY A 119 -26.06 17.23 1.19
C GLY A 119 -25.64 16.10 0.24
N ASP A 120 -24.62 15.31 0.60
CA ASP A 120 -24.30 14.07 -0.11
C ASP A 120 -25.40 13.02 0.19
N PRO A 121 -26.07 12.45 -0.82
CA PRO A 121 -27.11 11.46 -0.62
C PRO A 121 -26.56 10.06 -0.28
N SER A 122 -25.23 9.87 -0.32
CA SER A 122 -24.61 8.57 -0.08
C SER A 122 -24.86 8.09 1.35
N PRO A 123 -25.30 6.83 1.54
CA PRO A 123 -25.45 6.27 2.87
C PRO A 123 -24.09 6.12 3.56
N GLN A 124 -24.11 6.11 4.89
CA GLN A 124 -22.92 5.77 5.68
C GLN A 124 -22.63 4.27 5.53
N LEU A 125 -21.44 3.94 5.01
CA LEU A 125 -21.05 2.55 4.72
C LEU A 125 -20.27 1.90 5.86
N TYR A 126 -19.71 2.70 6.77
CA TYR A 126 -18.87 2.22 7.86
C TYR A 126 -19.29 2.79 9.22
N ARG A 127 -19.20 1.97 10.27
CA ARG A 127 -19.43 2.40 11.65
C ARG A 127 -18.28 3.27 12.15
N SER A 128 -18.56 4.08 13.17
CA SER A 128 -17.51 4.83 13.86
C SER A 128 -16.54 3.88 14.57
N THR A 129 -15.26 4.21 14.55
CA THR A 129 -14.19 3.39 15.17
C THR A 129 -13.05 4.27 15.68
N THR A 130 -12.12 3.69 16.44
CA THR A 130 -10.88 4.36 16.83
C THR A 130 -9.71 3.84 15.99
N VAL A 131 -8.63 4.63 15.87
CA VAL A 131 -7.40 4.15 15.21
C VAL A 131 -6.85 2.90 15.91
N LYS A 132 -6.98 2.83 17.24
CA LYS A 132 -6.55 1.67 18.04
C LYS A 132 -7.31 0.41 17.67
N GLU A 133 -8.64 0.48 17.64
CA GLU A 133 -9.50 -0.65 17.29
C GLU A 133 -9.19 -1.16 15.88
N MET A 134 -9.03 -0.25 14.92
CA MET A 134 -8.67 -0.62 13.54
C MET A 134 -7.30 -1.30 13.46
N LEU A 135 -6.27 -0.71 14.07
CA LEU A 135 -4.93 -1.29 14.05
C LEU A 135 -4.89 -2.64 14.77
N GLN A 136 -5.58 -2.76 15.90
CA GLN A 136 -5.67 -4.02 16.65
C GLN A 136 -6.32 -5.11 15.79
N HIS A 137 -7.48 -4.83 15.20
CA HIS A 137 -8.16 -5.78 14.32
C HIS A 137 -7.28 -6.16 13.12
N PHE A 138 -6.65 -5.17 12.48
CA PHE A 138 -5.75 -5.41 11.35
C PHE A 138 -4.59 -6.34 11.70
N MET A 139 -3.98 -6.16 12.87
CA MET A 139 -2.87 -6.99 13.35
C MET A 139 -3.33 -8.40 13.74
N GLU A 140 -4.48 -8.53 14.40
CA GLU A 140 -5.05 -9.82 14.82
C GLU A 140 -5.50 -10.67 13.62
N LYS A 141 -6.12 -10.03 12.62
CA LYS A 141 -6.59 -10.69 11.41
C LYS A 141 -5.44 -11.25 10.57
N GLY A 142 -4.32 -10.53 10.50
CA GLY A 142 -3.19 -10.91 9.65
C GLY A 142 -3.46 -10.73 8.15
N LEU A 143 -2.79 -11.53 7.32
CA LEU A 143 -2.78 -11.41 5.85
C LEU A 143 -3.49 -12.60 5.20
N ASP A 144 -4.81 -12.68 5.36
CA ASP A 144 -5.66 -13.75 4.82
C ASP A 144 -6.23 -13.46 3.43
N GLY A 145 -5.90 -12.29 2.85
CA GLY A 145 -6.40 -11.86 1.53
C GLY A 145 -7.83 -11.31 1.55
N THR A 146 -8.46 -11.17 2.71
CA THR A 146 -9.78 -10.52 2.81
C THR A 146 -9.60 -9.08 3.31
N SER A 147 -10.56 -8.18 3.02
CA SER A 147 -10.46 -6.79 3.46
C SER A 147 -10.72 -6.65 4.96
N ALA A 148 -9.81 -5.99 5.70
CA ALA A 148 -10.01 -5.68 7.12
C ALA A 148 -11.20 -4.73 7.36
N LEU A 149 -11.63 -4.03 6.31
CA LEU A 149 -12.75 -3.09 6.37
C LEU A 149 -14.13 -3.76 6.51
N GLN A 150 -14.25 -5.06 6.20
CA GLN A 150 -15.51 -5.79 6.36
C GLN A 150 -16.00 -5.77 7.81
N HIS A 151 -15.09 -5.79 8.79
CA HIS A 151 -15.41 -5.72 10.22
C HIS A 151 -16.03 -4.37 10.65
N PHE A 152 -15.87 -3.33 9.84
CA PHE A 152 -16.33 -1.98 10.12
C PHE A 152 -17.52 -1.55 9.25
N ARG A 153 -17.98 -2.38 8.31
CA ARG A 153 -19.16 -2.04 7.50
C ARG A 153 -20.45 -2.05 8.35
N VAL A 154 -21.39 -1.18 7.98
CA VAL A 154 -22.76 -1.11 8.54
C VAL A 154 -23.70 -1.98 7.72
#